data_AF-A0A0Q6VWJ1-F1
#
_entry.id   AF-A0A0Q6VWJ1-F1
#
_cell.length_a   1.000
_cell.length_b   1.000
_cell.length_c   1.000
_cell.angle_alpha   90.00
_cell.angle_beta   90.00
_cell.angle_gamma   90.00
#
_symmetry.space_group_name_H-M   'P 1'
#
loop_
_entity.id
_entity.type
_entity.pdbx_description
1 polymer ?
#
loop_
_entity_poly.entity_id
_entity_poly.type
_entity_poly.pdbx_seq_one_letter_code
_entity_poly.pdbx_strand_id
1 'polypeptide(L)'
;MQQLSLLALMEPPPPTPKPYEPPPRRDFMTRAYGEAHVMKIGMNELDPVEIEVRGIPTLILFSFGWQTYTVQPPGASYWSETGFRSFGGPETEPDQIEQLIARHIDSKDGCKGKLTRWWPSYCLHWRQEKRFGDKFDRATTWDQWGAEKQREHWENYDARQRVAVERMAAEGIDPEDVWRSR
;
A
#
# COMPACT_ATOMS: atom_id res chain seq x y z
N MET A 1 -39.39 40.40 -22.60
CA MET A 1 -39.04 39.40 -23.63
C MET A 1 -38.23 38.30 -22.98
N GLN A 2 -38.83 37.14 -22.77
CA GLN A 2 -38.12 35.92 -22.38
C GLN A 2 -37.75 35.19 -23.66
N GLN A 3 -36.52 35.39 -24.14
CA GLN A 3 -35.97 34.58 -25.22
C GLN A 3 -35.20 33.42 -24.56
N LEU A 4 -35.94 32.49 -23.96
CA LEU A 4 -35.39 31.22 -23.52
C LEU A 4 -35.25 30.33 -24.76
N SER A 5 -34.00 29.99 -25.03
CA SER A 5 -33.48 29.40 -26.24
C SER A 5 -34.15 28.08 -26.63
N LEU A 6 -34.71 28.04 -27.84
CA LEU A 6 -35.07 26.81 -28.57
C LEU A 6 -33.90 25.80 -28.67
N LEU A 7 -32.65 26.24 -28.45
CA LEU A 7 -31.47 25.36 -28.36
C LEU A 7 -31.49 24.41 -27.15
N ALA A 8 -32.12 24.77 -26.03
CA ALA A 8 -32.17 23.93 -24.84
C ALA A 8 -33.07 22.69 -25.01
N LEU A 9 -33.89 22.65 -26.06
CA LEU A 9 -34.78 21.54 -26.41
C LEU A 9 -34.15 20.50 -27.35
N MET A 10 -32.94 20.77 -27.87
CA MET A 10 -32.24 19.88 -28.82
C MET A 10 -31.01 19.19 -28.22
N GLU A 11 -30.66 19.48 -26.96
CA GLU A 11 -29.58 18.76 -26.30
C GLU A 11 -30.09 17.40 -25.83
N PRO A 12 -29.54 16.27 -26.33
CA PRO A 12 -29.87 14.97 -25.78
C PRO A 12 -29.55 15.01 -24.27
N PRO A 13 -30.41 14.44 -23.41
CA PRO A 13 -30.13 14.42 -21.99
C PRO A 13 -28.74 13.81 -21.79
N PRO A 14 -27.90 14.40 -20.91
CA PRO A 14 -26.56 13.90 -20.69
C PRO A 14 -26.64 12.41 -20.38
N PRO A 15 -25.83 11.56 -21.03
CA PRO A 15 -25.91 10.12 -20.86
C PRO A 15 -25.81 9.82 -19.37
N THR A 16 -26.86 9.20 -18.82
CA THR A 16 -26.86 8.81 -17.42
C THR A 16 -25.68 7.86 -17.25
N PRO A 17 -24.67 8.19 -16.41
CA PRO A 17 -23.53 7.32 -16.23
C PRO A 17 -24.06 5.96 -15.75
N LYS A 18 -23.79 4.91 -16.53
CA LYS A 18 -24.14 3.55 -16.10
C LYS A 18 -23.46 3.31 -14.75
N PRO A 19 -24.19 2.79 -13.74
CA PRO A 19 -23.57 2.36 -12.50
C PRO A 19 -22.39 1.44 -12.84
N TYR A 20 -21.23 1.71 -12.24
CA TYR A 20 -20.07 0.84 -12.40
C TYR A 20 -20.39 -0.52 -11.77
N GLU A 21 -20.47 -1.55 -12.61
CA GLU A 21 -20.55 -2.93 -12.16
C GLU A 21 -19.14 -3.52 -12.11
N PRO A 22 -18.61 -3.88 -10.92
CA PRO A 22 -17.27 -4.44 -10.83
C PRO A 22 -17.22 -5.79 -11.57
N PRO A 23 -16.13 -6.06 -12.31
CA PRO A 23 -15.98 -7.34 -12.98
C PRO A 23 -15.96 -8.49 -11.95
N PRO A 24 -16.47 -9.68 -12.32
CA PRO A 24 -16.47 -10.83 -11.43
C PRO A 24 -15.04 -11.23 -11.04
N ARG A 25 -14.86 -11.59 -9.77
CA ARG A 25 -13.57 -12.03 -9.21
C ARG A 25 -13.76 -13.37 -8.49
N ARG A 26 -12.69 -14.17 -8.45
CA ARG A 26 -12.60 -15.42 -7.69
C ARG A 26 -11.64 -15.28 -6.53
N ASP A 27 -11.87 -16.08 -5.50
CA ASP A 27 -11.03 -16.15 -4.32
C ASP A 27 -9.87 -17.11 -4.56
N PHE A 28 -8.66 -16.71 -4.17
CA PHE A 28 -7.44 -17.50 -4.25
C PHE A 28 -6.70 -17.42 -2.91
N MET A 29 -6.36 -18.58 -2.34
CA MET A 29 -5.66 -18.64 -1.05
C MET A 29 -4.15 -18.43 -1.26
N THR A 30 -3.58 -17.46 -0.55
CA THR A 30 -2.16 -17.10 -0.66
C THR A 30 -1.49 -17.08 0.70
N ARG A 31 -0.16 -17.05 0.71
CA ARG A 31 0.65 -16.74 1.90
C ARG A 31 1.19 -15.30 1.88
N ALA A 32 0.60 -14.43 1.06
CA ALA A 32 1.05 -13.05 0.95
C ALA A 32 1.01 -12.37 2.32
N TYR A 33 2.01 -11.54 2.59
CA TYR A 33 2.22 -10.86 3.88
C TYR A 33 2.51 -11.79 5.07
N GLY A 34 2.97 -13.02 4.80
CA GLY A 34 3.40 -13.97 5.83
C GLY A 34 2.26 -14.74 6.51
N GLU A 35 1.02 -14.56 6.05
CA GLU A 35 -0.17 -15.20 6.63
C GLU A 35 -1.06 -15.78 5.54
N ALA A 36 -1.88 -16.78 5.90
CA ALA A 36 -2.88 -17.33 5.00
C ALA A 36 -3.98 -16.28 4.76
N HIS A 37 -4.04 -15.73 3.55
CA HIS A 37 -4.97 -14.66 3.18
C HIS A 37 -5.65 -14.95 1.84
N VAL A 38 -6.94 -14.61 1.76
CA VAL A 38 -7.75 -14.73 0.55
C VAL A 38 -7.57 -13.50 -0.33
N MET A 39 -6.96 -13.69 -1.49
CA MET A 39 -6.81 -12.67 -2.51
C MET A 39 -7.91 -12.82 -3.57
N LYS A 40 -8.48 -11.70 -4.02
CA LYS A 40 -9.47 -11.67 -5.10
C LYS A 40 -8.81 -11.40 -6.44
N ILE A 41 -8.85 -12.38 -7.34
CA ILE A 41 -8.27 -12.30 -8.68
C ILE A 41 -9.37 -12.36 -9.75
N GLY A 42 -9.11 -11.79 -10.92
CA GLY A 42 -10.04 -11.82 -12.04
C GLY A 42 -10.34 -13.26 -12.48
N MET A 43 -11.53 -13.50 -13.00
CA MET A 43 -11.92 -14.85 -13.47
C MET A 43 -10.98 -15.41 -14.55
N ASN A 44 -10.44 -14.53 -15.40
CA ASN A 44 -9.55 -14.88 -16.50
C ASN A 44 -8.07 -14.59 -16.19
N GLU A 45 -7.75 -14.10 -14.99
CA GLU A 45 -6.37 -13.88 -14.58
C GLU A 45 -5.71 -15.22 -14.22
N LEU A 46 -4.43 -15.35 -14.58
CA LEU A 46 -3.61 -16.49 -14.19
C LEU A 46 -3.52 -16.58 -12.67
N ASP A 47 -3.40 -17.81 -12.16
CA ASP A 47 -3.18 -18.03 -10.74
C ASP A 47 -1.87 -17.37 -10.29
N PRO A 48 -1.86 -16.69 -9.13
CA PRO A 48 -0.63 -16.25 -8.50
C PRO A 48 0.35 -17.40 -8.31
N VAL A 49 1.63 -17.15 -8.57
CA VAL A 49 2.70 -18.15 -8.45
C VAL A 49 3.73 -17.68 -7.44
N GLU A 50 4.23 -18.58 -6.60
CA GLU A 50 5.38 -18.27 -5.75
C GLU A 50 6.69 -18.56 -6.50
N ILE A 51 7.57 -17.57 -6.55
CA ILE A 51 8.93 -17.67 -7.09
C ILE A 51 9.93 -17.37 -5.99
N GLU A 52 11.18 -17.77 -6.18
CA GLU A 52 12.28 -17.40 -5.30
C GLU A 52 13.25 -16.50 -6.07
N VAL A 53 13.55 -15.31 -5.52
CA VAL A 53 14.53 -14.40 -6.10
C VAL A 53 15.61 -14.12 -5.08
N ARG A 54 16.86 -14.54 -5.38
CA ARG A 54 18.01 -14.38 -4.46
C ARG A 54 17.76 -14.99 -3.06
N GLY A 55 17.06 -16.12 -2.97
CA GLY A 55 16.72 -16.76 -1.70
C GLY A 55 15.51 -16.16 -0.98
N ILE A 56 14.79 -15.22 -1.61
CA ILE A 56 13.61 -14.57 -1.02
C ILE A 56 12.38 -15.12 -1.73
N PRO A 57 11.52 -15.86 -1.02
CA PRO A 57 10.26 -16.33 -1.60
C PRO A 57 9.29 -15.15 -1.75
N THR A 58 8.61 -15.11 -2.89
CA THR A 58 7.72 -14.03 -3.30
C THR A 58 6.56 -14.58 -4.10
N LEU A 59 5.36 -14.07 -3.83
CA LEU A 59 4.21 -14.30 -4.68
C LEU A 59 4.19 -13.27 -5.81
N ILE A 60 4.03 -13.74 -7.05
CA ILE A 60 3.77 -12.91 -8.22
C ILE A 60 2.33 -13.08 -8.69
N LEU A 61 1.71 -11.97 -9.06
CA LEU A 61 0.38 -11.92 -9.66
C LEU A 61 0.42 -10.95 -10.85
N PHE A 62 -0.21 -11.33 -11.95
CA PHE A 62 -0.46 -10.41 -13.05
C PHE A 62 -1.89 -9.85 -12.98
N SER A 63 -2.01 -8.53 -13.02
CA SER A 63 -3.29 -7.85 -13.24
C SER A 63 -3.14 -6.76 -14.31
N PHE A 64 -3.02 -5.48 -13.95
CA PHE A 64 -2.62 -4.44 -14.90
C PHE A 64 -1.11 -4.45 -15.23
N GLY A 65 -0.33 -5.09 -14.37
CA GLY A 65 1.10 -5.34 -14.50
C GLY A 65 1.50 -6.39 -13.47
N TRP A 66 2.77 -6.78 -13.45
CA TRP A 66 3.21 -7.78 -12.48
C TRP A 66 3.34 -7.15 -11.10
N GLN A 67 2.70 -7.78 -10.13
CA GLN A 67 2.66 -7.38 -8.74
C GLN A 67 3.39 -8.44 -7.94
N THR A 68 4.31 -8.00 -7.08
CA THR A 68 5.06 -8.87 -6.18
C THR A 68 4.58 -8.64 -4.75
N TYR A 69 4.39 -9.72 -4.01
CA TYR A 69 4.04 -9.71 -2.60
C TYR A 69 5.04 -10.57 -1.82
N THR A 70 5.52 -10.05 -0.70
CA THR A 70 6.28 -10.86 0.27
C THR A 70 5.42 -12.00 0.77
N VAL A 71 6.01 -13.17 1.00
CA VAL A 71 5.35 -14.29 1.72
C VAL A 71 5.99 -14.57 3.07
N GLN A 72 6.95 -13.75 3.47
CA GLN A 72 7.62 -13.80 4.76
C GLN A 72 6.90 -12.89 5.76
N PRO A 73 6.98 -13.16 7.07
CA PRO A 73 6.33 -12.36 8.11
C PRO A 73 6.85 -10.92 8.18
N PRO A 74 6.11 -9.99 8.83
CA PRO A 74 6.54 -8.62 9.08
C PRO A 74 7.97 -8.52 9.61
N GLY A 75 8.73 -7.54 9.14
CA GLY A 75 10.13 -7.33 9.52
C GLY A 75 11.14 -8.12 8.70
N ALA A 76 10.70 -9.06 7.85
CA ALA A 76 11.59 -9.78 6.94
C ALA A 76 12.21 -8.85 5.88
N SER A 77 13.40 -9.21 5.40
CA SER A 77 14.09 -8.47 4.35
C SER A 77 13.36 -8.58 3.01
N TYR A 78 13.14 -7.43 2.37
CA TYR A 78 12.44 -7.33 1.10
C TYR A 78 12.92 -6.12 0.29
N TRP A 79 12.60 -6.07 -1.00
CA TRP A 79 12.91 -4.93 -1.87
C TRP A 79 11.90 -3.77 -1.77
N SER A 80 10.94 -3.86 -0.86
CA SER A 80 9.92 -2.83 -0.62
C SER A 80 9.50 -2.80 0.85
N GLU A 81 9.37 -1.60 1.41
CA GLU A 81 8.93 -1.41 2.80
C GLU A 81 7.48 -1.83 3.03
N THR A 82 6.66 -1.89 1.99
CA THR A 82 5.24 -2.28 2.10
C THR A 82 5.01 -3.77 1.92
N GLY A 83 6.06 -4.53 1.61
CA GLY A 83 5.93 -5.93 1.20
C GLY A 83 5.33 -6.10 -0.20
N PHE A 84 5.08 -4.99 -0.90
CA PHE A 84 4.48 -4.95 -2.23
C PHE A 84 5.31 -4.10 -3.20
N ARG A 85 5.46 -4.57 -4.44
CA ARG A 85 6.01 -3.75 -5.53
C ARG A 85 5.51 -4.23 -6.89
N SER A 86 5.26 -3.29 -7.79
CA SER A 86 4.99 -3.59 -9.19
C SER A 86 6.27 -3.68 -10.02
N PHE A 87 6.32 -4.63 -10.94
CA PHE A 87 7.37 -4.85 -11.93
C PHE A 87 6.75 -5.04 -13.32
N GLY A 88 7.51 -4.69 -14.35
CA GLY A 88 7.12 -4.94 -15.74
C GLY A 88 5.78 -4.32 -16.15
N GLY A 89 5.28 -4.77 -17.29
CA GLY A 89 3.98 -4.39 -17.84
C GLY A 89 3.30 -5.58 -18.53
N PRO A 90 2.24 -5.36 -19.31
CA PRO A 90 1.49 -6.44 -19.95
C PRO A 90 2.27 -7.32 -20.90
N GLU A 91 3.35 -6.82 -21.49
CA GLU A 91 4.22 -7.56 -22.42
C GLU A 91 5.35 -8.32 -21.71
N THR A 92 5.43 -8.23 -20.39
CA THR A 92 6.46 -8.94 -19.61
C THR A 92 6.00 -10.36 -19.35
N GLU A 93 6.83 -11.33 -19.73
CA GLU A 93 6.55 -12.74 -19.45
C GLU A 93 6.85 -13.09 -17.97
N PRO A 94 6.16 -14.07 -17.37
CA PRO A 94 6.34 -14.43 -15.96
C PRO A 94 7.79 -14.81 -15.60
N ASP A 95 8.51 -15.48 -16.52
CA ASP A 95 9.90 -15.91 -16.34
C ASP A 95 10.90 -14.73 -16.35
N GLN A 96 10.51 -13.58 -16.90
CA GLN A 96 11.33 -12.36 -16.91
C GLN A 96 11.25 -11.60 -15.58
N ILE A 97 10.28 -11.90 -14.74
CA ILE A 97 10.03 -11.19 -13.48
C ILE A 97 11.18 -11.38 -12.49
N GLU A 98 11.72 -12.59 -12.38
CA GLU A 98 12.89 -12.87 -11.56
C GLU A 98 14.07 -11.96 -11.96
N GLN A 99 14.34 -11.82 -13.26
CA GLN A 99 15.43 -10.99 -13.77
C GLN A 99 15.19 -9.50 -13.54
N LEU A 100 13.94 -9.04 -13.60
CA LEU A 100 13.57 -7.65 -13.31
C LEU A 100 13.77 -7.32 -11.83
N ILE A 101 13.34 -8.22 -10.94
CA ILE A 101 13.54 -8.08 -9.50
C ILE A 101 15.03 -8.11 -9.17
N ALA A 102 15.79 -9.08 -9.70
CA ALA A 102 17.22 -9.18 -9.46
C ALA A 102 17.96 -7.90 -9.91
N ARG A 103 17.65 -7.39 -11.11
CA ARG A 103 18.20 -6.10 -11.60
C ARG A 103 17.82 -4.93 -10.69
N HIS A 104 16.60 -4.91 -10.18
CA HIS A 104 16.16 -3.87 -9.24
C HIS A 104 16.91 -3.94 -7.90
N ILE A 105 17.15 -5.14 -7.39
CA ILE A 105 17.96 -5.35 -6.18
C ILE A 105 19.37 -4.78 -6.39
N ASP A 106 19.99 -5.08 -7.54
CA ASP A 106 21.39 -4.70 -7.82
C ASP A 106 21.53 -3.23 -8.28
N SER A 107 20.48 -2.63 -8.83
CA SER A 107 20.50 -1.27 -9.39
C SER A 107 20.68 -0.18 -8.33
N LYS A 108 21.44 0.86 -8.67
CA LYS A 108 21.61 2.08 -7.87
C LYS A 108 20.29 2.82 -7.62
N ASP A 109 19.39 2.80 -8.60
CA ASP A 109 18.08 3.44 -8.53
C ASP A 109 17.00 2.51 -7.92
N GLY A 110 17.40 1.27 -7.59
CA GLY A 110 16.59 0.32 -6.85
C GLY A 110 17.07 0.16 -5.42
N CYS A 111 17.43 -1.08 -5.05
CA CYS A 111 17.87 -1.37 -3.68
C CYS A 111 19.38 -1.14 -3.45
N LYS A 112 20.18 -0.97 -4.51
CA LYS A 112 21.64 -0.82 -4.43
C LYS A 112 22.30 -1.93 -3.60
N GLY A 113 21.83 -3.16 -3.80
CA GLY A 113 22.26 -4.37 -3.07
C GLY A 113 21.83 -4.42 -1.61
N LYS A 114 21.04 -3.46 -1.12
CA LYS A 114 20.58 -3.39 0.28
C LYS A 114 19.07 -3.45 0.35
N LEU A 115 18.56 -4.58 0.81
CA LEU A 115 17.14 -4.77 1.06
C LEU A 115 16.71 -3.97 2.29
N THR A 116 15.43 -3.64 2.33
CA THR A 116 14.78 -3.02 3.50
C THR A 116 14.00 -4.08 4.27
N ARG A 117 13.45 -3.72 5.42
CA ARG A 117 12.44 -4.56 6.10
C ARG A 117 11.06 -4.12 5.66
N TRP A 118 10.20 -5.09 5.40
CA TRP A 118 8.82 -4.78 5.09
C TRP A 118 7.97 -4.71 6.37
N TRP A 119 6.98 -3.83 6.37
CA TRP A 119 6.05 -3.66 7.48
C TRP A 119 4.60 -3.50 7.00
N PRO A 120 3.61 -3.94 7.79
CA PRO A 120 2.22 -3.60 7.56
C PRO A 120 2.01 -2.09 7.44
N SER A 121 1.02 -1.68 6.64
CA SER A 121 0.76 -0.27 6.35
C SER A 121 0.55 0.58 7.61
N TYR A 122 -0.11 0.04 8.63
CA TYR A 122 -0.34 0.74 9.88
C TYR A 122 0.97 1.03 10.65
N CYS A 123 1.98 0.16 10.56
CA CYS A 123 3.31 0.40 11.13
C CYS A 123 4.03 1.54 10.41
N LEU A 124 3.92 1.59 9.08
CA LEU A 124 4.49 2.68 8.28
C LEU A 124 3.81 4.02 8.58
N HIS A 125 2.48 4.03 8.71
CA HIS A 125 1.72 5.23 9.10
C HIS A 125 2.11 5.68 10.51
N TRP A 126 2.16 4.76 11.48
CA TRP A 126 2.63 5.05 12.83
C TRP A 126 4.02 5.70 12.80
N ARG A 127 4.98 5.12 12.06
CA ARG A 127 6.34 5.64 11.91
C ARG A 127 6.36 7.07 11.36
N GLN A 128 5.54 7.35 10.35
CA GLN A 128 5.43 8.68 9.73
C GLN A 128 4.80 9.70 10.69
N GLU A 129 3.72 9.34 11.37
CA GLU A 129 3.06 10.19 12.36
C GLU A 129 3.94 10.42 13.59
N LYS A 130 4.66 9.41 14.08
CA LYS A 130 5.65 9.57 15.15
C LYS A 130 6.72 10.59 14.75
N ARG A 131 7.26 10.49 13.53
CA ARG A 131 8.21 11.49 13.01
C ARG A 131 7.64 12.91 12.97
N PHE A 132 6.34 13.05 12.68
CA PHE A 132 5.67 14.35 12.77
C PHE A 132 5.67 14.85 14.23
N GLY A 133 5.21 14.06 15.19
CA GLY A 133 5.19 14.45 16.60
C GLY A 133 6.58 14.73 17.19
N ASP A 134 7.62 14.03 16.74
CA ASP A 134 9.01 14.27 17.16
C ASP A 134 9.57 15.59 16.60
N LYS A 135 9.06 16.07 15.45
CA LYS A 135 9.60 17.24 14.73
C LYS A 135 8.87 18.54 15.06
N PHE A 136 7.57 18.48 15.29
CA PHE A 136 6.72 19.65 15.39
C PHE A 136 6.36 19.96 16.85
N ASP A 137 6.53 21.23 17.25
CA ASP A 137 6.23 21.68 18.60
C ASP A 137 4.72 21.67 18.85
N ARG A 138 4.30 20.98 19.91
CA ARG A 138 2.89 20.82 20.26
C ARG A 138 2.22 22.14 20.60
N ALA A 139 2.96 23.11 21.15
CA ALA A 139 2.41 24.41 21.56
C ALA A 139 1.97 25.28 20.36
N THR A 140 2.65 25.15 19.22
CA THR A 140 2.46 25.99 18.04
C THR A 140 1.83 25.25 16.87
N THR A 141 1.89 23.92 16.86
CA THR A 141 1.23 23.12 15.84
C THR A 141 -0.29 23.22 16.02
N TRP A 142 -1.00 23.54 14.94
CA TRP A 142 -2.47 23.61 14.90
C TRP A 142 -3.10 24.72 15.76
N ASP A 143 -2.31 25.69 16.20
CA ASP A 143 -2.76 26.82 17.03
C ASP A 143 -3.74 27.75 16.30
N GLN A 144 -3.67 27.81 14.96
CA GLN A 144 -4.54 28.64 14.12
C GLN A 144 -6.03 28.28 14.23
N TRP A 145 -6.36 27.10 14.75
CA TRP A 145 -7.74 26.65 14.98
C TRP A 145 -8.22 26.87 16.42
N GLY A 146 -7.40 27.48 17.27
CA GLY A 146 -7.69 27.75 18.67
C GLY A 146 -7.37 26.57 19.60
N ALA A 147 -7.25 26.87 20.90
CA ALA A 147 -6.75 25.93 21.91
C ALA A 147 -7.58 24.64 22.04
N GLU A 148 -8.90 24.73 21.88
CA GLU A 148 -9.78 23.56 21.98
C GLU A 148 -9.53 22.57 20.83
N LYS A 149 -9.47 23.07 19.59
CA LYS A 149 -9.19 22.23 18.42
C LYS A 149 -7.77 21.72 18.39
N GLN A 150 -6.81 22.54 18.81
CA GLN A 150 -5.42 22.11 18.97
C GLN A 150 -5.33 20.91 19.95
N ARG A 151 -5.99 21.00 21.11
CA ARG A 151 -6.06 19.90 22.07
C ARG A 151 -6.71 18.66 21.48
N GLU A 152 -7.86 18.80 20.83
CA GLU A 152 -8.58 17.70 20.18
C GLU A 152 -7.70 16.97 19.14
N HIS A 153 -6.98 17.71 18.28
CA HIS A 153 -6.11 17.12 17.28
C HIS A 153 -4.93 16.35 17.92
N TRP A 154 -4.36 16.88 18.99
CA TRP A 154 -3.29 16.23 19.73
C TRP A 154 -3.76 14.98 20.49
N GLU A 155 -4.95 15.02 21.10
CA GLU A 155 -5.58 13.86 21.73
C GLU A 155 -5.87 12.74 20.70
N ASN A 156 -6.39 13.10 19.52
CA ASN A 156 -6.60 12.17 18.41
C ASN A 156 -5.30 11.61 17.84
N TYR A 157 -4.23 12.41 17.83
CA TYR A 157 -2.90 11.94 17.47
C TYR A 157 -2.39 10.91 18.47
N ASP A 158 -2.39 11.22 19.77
CA ASP A 158 -1.89 10.33 20.82
C ASP A 158 -2.70 9.04 20.89
N ALA A 159 -4.03 9.11 20.69
CA ALA A 159 -4.90 7.95 20.63
C ALA A 159 -4.53 7.00 19.47
N ARG A 160 -4.29 7.54 18.26
CA ARG A 160 -3.86 6.73 17.11
C ARG A 160 -2.49 6.11 17.31
N GLN A 161 -1.55 6.85 17.89
CA GLN A 161 -0.22 6.34 18.23
C GLN A 161 -0.31 5.18 19.21
N ARG A 162 -1.12 5.32 20.27
CA ARG A 162 -1.34 4.25 21.26
C ARG A 162 -1.97 3.01 20.61
N VAL A 163 -3.03 3.16 19.82
CA VAL A 163 -3.70 2.03 19.14
C VAL A 163 -2.73 1.28 18.23
N ALA A 164 -1.88 1.99 17.50
CA ALA A 164 -0.89 1.35 16.64
C ALA A 164 0.15 0.54 17.46
N VAL A 165 0.65 1.09 18.57
CA VAL A 165 1.62 0.39 19.43
C VAL A 165 0.99 -0.83 20.11
N GLU A 166 -0.24 -0.72 20.61
CA GLU A 166 -0.99 -1.85 21.17
C GLU A 166 -1.19 -2.96 20.14
N ARG A 167 -1.49 -2.59 18.90
CA ARG A 167 -1.61 -3.54 17.79
C ARG A 167 -0.27 -4.21 17.45
N MET A 168 0.82 -3.46 17.38
CA MET A 168 2.16 -4.03 17.17
C MET A 168 2.51 -5.04 18.26
N ALA A 169 2.26 -4.70 19.52
CA ALA A 169 2.49 -5.60 20.64
C ALA A 169 1.65 -6.89 20.53
N ALA A 170 0.39 -6.80 20.12
CA ALA A 170 -0.48 -7.96 19.90
C ALA A 170 0.00 -8.86 18.74
N GLU A 171 0.60 -8.26 17.70
CA GLU A 171 1.16 -8.95 16.54
C GLU A 171 2.63 -9.38 16.76
N GLY A 172 3.22 -9.12 17.93
CA GLY A 172 4.61 -9.47 18.25
C GLY A 172 5.66 -8.61 17.51
N ILE A 173 5.27 -7.43 17.03
CA ILE A 173 6.12 -6.47 16.33
C ILE A 173 6.70 -5.47 17.35
N ASP A 174 8.02 -5.28 17.33
CA ASP A 174 8.69 -4.26 18.15
C ASP A 174 8.59 -2.86 17.48
N PRO A 175 7.92 -1.87 18.10
CA PRO A 175 7.85 -0.51 17.56
C PRO A 175 9.22 0.15 17.37
N GLU A 176 10.22 -0.19 18.19
CA GLU A 176 11.58 0.34 18.03
C GLU A 176 12.25 -0.20 16.76
N ASP A 177 11.96 -1.44 16.38
CA ASP A 177 12.47 -2.03 15.16
C ASP A 177 11.87 -1.36 13.92
N VAL A 178 10.56 -1.12 13.95
CA VAL A 178 9.84 -0.34 12.93
C VAL A 178 10.42 1.08 12.83
N TRP A 179 10.70 1.73 13.97
CA TRP A 179 11.25 3.09 13.99
C TRP A 179 12.66 3.18 13.41
N ARG A 180 13.49 2.16 13.65
CA ARG A 180 14.89 2.11 13.19
C ARG A 180 15.05 1.69 11.74
N SER A 181 14.04 1.06 11.13
CA SER A 181 14.09 0.62 9.73
C SER A 181 13.92 1.74 8.70
N ARG A 182 14.24 2.98 9.07
CA ARG A 182 14.10 4.21 8.29
C ARG A 182 15.30 4.49 7.40
#